data_AF-A0A9D8JC98-F1
#
_entry.id   AF-A0A9D8JC98-F1
#
_cell.length_a   1.000
_cell.length_b   1.000
_cell.length_c   1.000
_cell.angle_alpha   90.00
_cell.angle_beta   90.00
_cell.angle_gamma   90.00
#
_symmetry.space_group_name_H-M   'P 1'
#
loop_
_entity.id
_entity.type
_entity.pdbx_description
1 polymer ?
#
loop_
_entity_poly.entity_id
_entity_poly.type
_entity_poly.pdbx_seq_one_letter_code
_entity_poly.pdbx_strand_id
1 'polypeptide(L)'
;MNKMALAMRLPVGVTQIHSGRSLDNLQATDLLIVLGLSTAEALKLPKVEPGKVQWTTDVTSPILLTHHPRELLAEPALKRQSWTQLQVAMAYLKL
;
A
#
# COMPACT_ATOMS: atom_id res chain seq x y z
N MET A 1 7.37 -25.55 -5.08
CA MET A 1 7.28 -25.37 -3.61
C MET A 1 6.17 -24.36 -3.32
N ASN A 2 4.98 -24.84 -2.93
CA ASN A 2 3.84 -23.98 -2.58
C ASN A 2 4.06 -23.37 -1.20
N LYS A 3 4.23 -22.05 -1.13
CA LYS A 3 4.18 -21.30 0.13
C LYS A 3 2.74 -20.84 0.34
N MET A 4 2.06 -21.44 1.32
CA MET A 4 0.76 -20.94 1.82
C MET A 4 1.00 -19.60 2.52
N ALA A 5 0.28 -18.55 2.11
CA ALA A 5 0.35 -17.23 2.73
C ALA A 5 -1.00 -16.90 3.41
N LEU A 6 -0.92 -16.42 4.65
CA LEU A 6 -2.03 -16.07 5.52
C LEU A 6 -2.48 -14.63 5.23
N ALA A 7 -3.75 -14.44 4.85
CA ALA A 7 -4.35 -13.13 4.72
C ALA A 7 -5.03 -12.73 6.04
N MET A 8 -4.51 -11.69 6.72
CA MET A 8 -5.22 -11.05 7.83
C MET A 8 -6.21 -10.03 7.28
N ARG A 9 -7.49 -10.24 7.56
CA ARG A 9 -8.57 -9.29 7.24
C ARG A 9 -8.63 -8.27 8.36
N LEU A 10 -8.04 -7.10 8.17
CA LEU A 10 -8.26 -5.96 9.07
C LEU A 10 -9.68 -5.41 8.85
N PRO A 11 -10.39 -4.94 9.89
CA PRO A 11 -11.84 -4.69 9.80
C PRO A 11 -12.31 -3.61 8.82
N VAL A 12 -11.42 -2.85 8.17
CA VAL A 12 -11.81 -1.82 7.21
C VAL A 12 -10.75 -1.73 6.11
N GLY A 13 -11.14 -2.09 4.87
CA GLY A 13 -10.60 -1.61 3.58
C GLY A 13 -9.09 -1.58 3.29
N VAL A 14 -8.20 -2.03 4.16
CA VAL A 14 -6.76 -2.10 3.88
C VAL A 14 -6.47 -3.43 3.20
N THR A 15 -6.59 -3.45 1.87
CA THR A 15 -6.16 -4.61 1.08
C THR A 15 -4.65 -4.51 0.86
N GLN A 16 -3.87 -5.23 1.67
CA GLN A 16 -2.48 -5.50 1.35
C GLN A 16 -2.47 -6.46 0.14
N ILE A 17 -2.20 -5.95 -1.06
CA ILE A 17 -2.06 -6.80 -2.24
C ILE A 17 -0.69 -7.49 -2.17
N HIS A 18 -0.66 -8.64 -1.52
CA HIS A 18 0.38 -9.64 -1.75
C HIS A 18 -0.19 -10.68 -2.70
N SER A 19 0.01 -10.46 -4.00
CA SER A 19 -0.10 -11.42 -5.12
C SER A 19 -1.35 -12.35 -5.22
N GLY A 20 -2.41 -12.13 -4.45
CA GLY A 20 -3.56 -13.07 -4.36
C GLY A 20 -4.93 -12.49 -4.71
N ARG A 21 -5.06 -11.17 -4.86
CA ARG A 21 -6.24 -10.53 -5.48
C ARG A 21 -5.77 -9.83 -6.75
N SER A 22 -6.41 -10.13 -7.87
CA SER A 22 -6.20 -9.34 -9.09
C SER A 22 -6.59 -7.90 -8.78
N LEU A 23 -5.80 -6.92 -9.27
CA LEU A 23 -6.12 -5.50 -9.18
C LEU A 23 -7.54 -5.22 -9.70
N ASP A 24 -8.02 -6.05 -10.63
CA ASP A 24 -9.35 -6.00 -11.24
C ASP A 24 -10.51 -6.21 -10.25
N ASN A 25 -10.25 -6.71 -9.03
CA ASN A 25 -11.26 -6.97 -8.00
C ASN A 25 -11.27 -5.94 -6.86
N LEU A 26 -10.54 -4.83 -7.00
CA LEU A 26 -10.58 -3.74 -6.03
C LEU A 26 -11.89 -2.96 -6.16
N GLN A 27 -12.58 -2.72 -5.03
CA GLN A 27 -13.70 -1.80 -5.01
C GLN A 27 -13.20 -0.36 -4.96
N ALA A 28 -13.97 0.58 -5.53
CA ALA A 28 -13.65 2.01 -5.53
C ALA A 28 -13.48 2.61 -4.10
N THR A 29 -13.90 1.88 -3.06
CA THR A 29 -13.74 2.24 -1.65
C THR A 29 -12.47 1.69 -0.98
N ASP A 30 -11.71 0.83 -1.65
CA ASP A 30 -10.47 0.27 -1.10
C ASP A 30 -9.28 1.24 -1.29
N LEU A 31 -8.37 1.32 -0.33
CA LEU A 31 -7.10 2.06 -0.45
C LEU A 31 -5.95 1.07 -0.69
N LEU A 32 -5.19 1.28 -1.76
CA LEU A 32 -4.00 0.49 -2.06
C LEU A 32 -2.78 1.06 -1.34
N ILE A 33 -2.23 0.33 -0.39
CA ILE A 33 -0.95 0.69 0.24
C ILE A 33 0.19 -0.04 -0.46
N VAL A 34 1.06 0.71 -1.12
CA VAL A 34 2.22 0.19 -1.86
C VAL A 34 3.46 0.30 -0.98
N LEU A 35 4.17 -0.81 -0.82
CA LEU A 35 5.35 -0.93 0.04
C LEU A 35 6.62 -0.90 -0.80
N GLY A 36 7.30 0.24 -0.81
CA GLY A 36 8.56 0.46 -1.52
C GLY A 36 8.38 0.90 -2.97
N LEU A 37 9.35 1.69 -3.44
CA LEU A 37 9.36 2.24 -4.80
C LEU A 37 9.44 1.14 -5.87
N SER A 38 10.22 0.09 -5.61
CA SER A 38 10.35 -1.07 -6.52
C SER A 38 9.03 -1.78 -6.77
N THR A 39 8.14 -1.82 -5.77
CA THR A 39 6.78 -2.37 -5.95
C THR A 39 5.93 -1.46 -6.83
N ALA A 40 6.02 -0.14 -6.66
CA ALA A 40 5.31 0.82 -7.51
C ALA A 40 5.77 0.73 -8.97
N GLU A 41 7.08 0.61 -9.21
CA GLU A 41 7.67 0.42 -10.54
C GLU A 41 7.26 -0.91 -11.17
N ALA A 42 7.26 -2.01 -10.40
CA ALA A 42 6.83 -3.33 -10.88
C ALA A 42 5.35 -3.34 -11.28
N LEU A 43 4.52 -2.59 -10.56
CA LEU A 43 3.10 -2.37 -10.89
C LEU A 43 2.89 -1.33 -11.99
N LYS A 44 3.97 -0.73 -12.53
CA LYS A 44 3.94 0.34 -13.54
C LYS A 44 3.04 1.51 -13.16
N LEU A 45 2.95 1.80 -11.86
CA LEU A 45 2.16 2.92 -11.38
C LEU A 45 2.79 4.23 -11.89
N PRO A 46 1.97 5.23 -12.29
CA PRO A 46 2.49 6.56 -12.58
C PRO A 46 3.19 7.12 -11.34
N LYS A 47 4.07 8.12 -11.52
CA LYS A 47 4.89 8.69 -10.43
C LYS A 47 4.02 9.01 -9.20
N VAL A 48 4.14 8.16 -8.19
CA VAL A 48 3.47 8.29 -6.90
C VAL A 48 4.43 8.86 -5.87
N GLU A 49 4.04 9.97 -5.24
CA GLU A 49 4.79 10.55 -4.12
C GLU A 49 4.55 9.77 -2.81
N PRO A 50 5.61 9.43 -2.04
CA PRO A 50 5.45 8.82 -0.73
C PRO A 50 4.62 9.67 0.23
N GLY A 51 3.70 9.04 0.96
CA GLY A 51 2.91 9.72 2.00
C GLY A 51 1.72 10.55 1.52
N LYS A 52 1.43 10.58 0.22
CA LYS A 52 0.22 11.19 -0.32
C LYS A 52 -0.68 10.14 -0.95
N VAL A 53 -1.97 10.23 -0.62
CA VAL A 53 -3.00 9.45 -1.31
C VAL A 53 -3.24 10.05 -2.69
N GLN A 54 -3.06 9.24 -3.73
CA GLN A 54 -3.10 9.66 -5.13
C GLN A 54 -4.03 8.78 -5.94
N TRP A 55 -4.77 9.38 -6.86
CA TRP A 55 -5.55 8.67 -7.88
C TRP A 55 -4.69 8.48 -9.12
N THR A 56 -4.75 7.30 -9.71
CA THR A 56 -4.06 6.97 -10.95
C THR A 56 -5.09 6.54 -11.99
N THR A 57 -4.90 6.88 -13.26
CA THR A 57 -5.84 6.52 -14.33
C THR A 57 -5.99 5.01 -14.52
N ASP A 58 -4.98 4.24 -14.10
CA ASP A 58 -4.86 2.82 -14.41
C ASP A 58 -5.37 1.92 -13.28
N VAL A 59 -5.77 2.50 -12.14
CA VAL A 59 -6.25 1.77 -10.96
C VAL A 59 -7.51 2.45 -10.44
N THR A 60 -8.55 1.65 -10.19
CA THR A 60 -9.86 2.12 -9.71
C THR A 60 -9.88 2.54 -8.24
N SER A 61 -8.77 2.34 -7.54
CA SER A 61 -8.59 2.64 -6.13
C SER A 61 -7.50 3.69 -5.91
N PRO A 62 -7.67 4.58 -4.93
CA PRO A 62 -6.60 5.48 -4.50
C PRO A 62 -5.39 4.68 -4.00
N ILE A 63 -4.21 5.26 -4.15
CA ILE A 63 -2.91 4.64 -3.83
C ILE A 63 -2.17 5.48 -2.81
N LEU A 64 -1.56 4.85 -1.81
CA LEU A 64 -0.58 5.44 -0.91
C LEU A 64 0.74 4.67 -1.03
N LEU A 65 1.82 5.36 -1.40
CA LEU A 65 3.16 4.81 -1.35
C LEU A 65 3.79 5.04 0.03
N THR A 66 4.37 3.98 0.60
CA THR A 66 5.18 4.03 1.83
C THR A 66 6.45 3.18 1.67
N HIS A 67 7.36 3.24 2.63
CA HIS A 67 8.65 2.53 2.58
C HIS A 67 8.47 1.02 2.72
N HIS A 68 9.42 0.27 2.15
CA HIS A 68 9.37 -1.19 2.24
C HIS A 68 9.75 -1.66 3.65
N PRO A 69 9.07 -2.65 4.27
CA PRO A 69 9.38 -3.10 5.63
C PRO A 69 10.85 -3.50 5.86
N ARG A 70 11.53 -4.02 4.83
CA ARG A 70 12.97 -4.31 4.88
C ARG A 70 13.82 -3.07 5.14
N GLU A 71 13.48 -1.93 4.52
CA GLU A 71 14.18 -0.65 4.72
C GLU A 71 13.98 -0.16 6.15
N LEU A 72 12.79 -0.39 6.72
CA LEU A 72 12.48 -0.03 8.11
C LEU A 72 13.33 -0.79 9.13
N LEU A 73 13.74 -2.01 8.81
CA LEU A 73 14.63 -2.79 9.67
C LEU A 73 16.05 -2.22 9.67
N ALA A 74 16.50 -1.67 8.53
CA ALA A 74 17.83 -1.09 8.37
C ALA A 74 17.91 0.35 8.89
N GLU A 75 16.83 1.13 8.72
CA GLU A 75 16.83 2.57 8.98
C GLU A 75 15.70 2.98 9.94
N PRO A 76 15.99 3.16 11.25
CA PRO A 76 14.99 3.54 12.24
C PRO A 76 14.27 4.87 11.95
N ALA A 77 14.92 5.80 11.24
CA ALA A 77 14.32 7.07 10.85
C ALA A 77 13.12 6.88 9.90
N LEU A 78 13.19 5.89 9.01
CA LEU A 78 12.12 5.56 8.07
C LEU A 78 10.90 4.98 8.78
N LYS A 79 11.05 4.39 9.98
CA LYS A 79 9.92 3.90 10.78
C LYS A 79 8.95 5.02 11.14
N ARG A 80 9.48 6.16 11.61
CA ARG A 80 8.65 7.31 11.97
C ARG A 80 7.94 7.88 10.74
N GLN A 81 8.66 8.01 9.64
CA GLN A 81 8.07 8.47 8.38
C GLN A 81 6.96 7.54 7.90
N SER A 82 7.21 6.23 7.87
CA SER A 82 6.21 5.23 7.45
C SER A 82 5.00 5.21 8.37
N TRP A 83 5.21 5.38 9.68
CA TRP A 83 4.11 5.51 10.62
C TRP A 83 3.23 6.71 10.31
N THR A 84 3.81 7.89 10.08
CA THR A 84 3.05 9.08 9.67
C THR A 84 2.31 8.86 8.36
N GLN A 85 2.93 8.18 7.38
CA GLN A 85 2.28 7.85 6.11
C GLN A 85 1.08 6.91 6.32
N LEU A 86 1.20 5.90 7.19
CA LEU A 86 0.08 5.03 7.54
C LEU A 86 -1.03 5.77 8.30
N GLN A 87 -0.71 6.77 9.11
CA GLN A 87 -1.73 7.63 9.72
C GLN A 87 -2.51 8.43 8.67
N VAL A 88 -1.89 8.83 7.55
CA VAL A 88 -2.59 9.45 6.42
C VAL A 88 -3.58 8.45 5.80
N ALA A 89 -3.20 7.18 5.63
CA ALA A 89 -4.13 6.14 5.16
C ALA A 89 -5.31 5.96 6.11
N MET A 90 -5.07 5.91 7.42
CA MET A 90 -6.14 5.78 8.42
C MET A 90 -7.10 6.97 8.38
N ALA A 91 -6.57 8.20 8.33
CA ALA A 91 -7.38 9.41 8.22
C ALA A 91 -8.22 9.42 6.92
N TYR A 92 -7.64 8.96 5.81
CA TYR A 92 -8.35 8.83 4.54
C TYR A 92 -9.52 7.83 4.62
N LEU A 93 -9.29 6.69 5.27
CA LEU A 93 -10.28 5.64 5.49
C LEU A 93 -11.28 5.94 6.62
N LYS A 94 -11.09 7.05 7.35
CA LYS A 94 -11.86 7.43 8.55
C LYS A 94 -11.80 6.34 9.66
N LEU A 95 -10.60 5.79 9.86
CA LEU A 95 -10.28 4.78 10.87
C LEU A 95 -9.74 5.35 12.18
#